data_AF-A0A7Y5UZD8-F1
#
_entry.id   AF-A0A7Y5UZD8-F1
#
_cell.length_a   1.000
_cell.length_b   1.000
_cell.length_c   1.000
_cell.angle_alpha   90.00
_cell.angle_beta   90.00
_cell.angle_gamma   90.00
#
_symmetry.space_group_name_H-M   'P 1'
#
loop_
_entity.id
_entity.type
_entity.pdbx_description
1 polymer ?
#
loop_
_entity_poly.entity_id
_entity_poly.type
_entity_poly.pdbx_seq_one_letter_code
_entity_poly.pdbx_strand_id
1 'polypeptide(L)'
;MRDTTLLENPTVLCPLFGTGIAMNLTFLSVQLIQADLTLFNAWLDASQSGDSQRTAYIEHLFSDKLRTAFEAWQALRNTPSEATQGLTPFDMPEYQATANETIETLNQQAETYFTSALAANQTSDNYVLNTLLLALALFLTGVSDGFGRIGFRIAIRLVTIVILLIALVTIISYPTL
;
A
#
# COMPACT_ATOMS: atom_id res chain seq x y z
N MET A 1 40.33 15.22 -4.67
CA MET A 1 39.90 14.39 -3.51
C MET A 1 38.41 14.64 -3.32
N ARG A 2 37.57 13.77 -3.90
CA ARG A 2 36.12 13.82 -3.74
C ARG A 2 35.78 12.95 -2.55
N ASP A 3 35.18 13.57 -1.54
CA ASP A 3 34.73 12.94 -0.31
C ASP A 3 33.53 12.04 -0.63
N THR A 4 33.70 10.73 -0.48
CA THR A 4 32.72 9.68 -0.82
C THR A 4 31.76 9.36 0.33
N THR A 5 31.82 10.12 1.43
CA THR A 5 31.07 9.85 2.66
C THR A 5 29.59 10.28 2.62
N LEU A 6 29.15 11.00 1.58
CA LEU A 6 27.75 11.42 1.42
C LEU A 6 26.86 10.44 0.65
N LEU A 7 27.38 9.30 0.20
CA LEU A 7 26.61 8.24 -0.47
C LEU A 7 26.20 7.09 0.46
N GLU A 8 26.55 7.15 1.75
CA GLU A 8 26.34 6.04 2.70
C GLU A 8 25.16 6.25 3.66
N ASN A 9 24.39 7.34 3.52
CA ASN A 9 23.26 7.61 4.40
C ASN A 9 21.96 7.87 3.61
N PRO A 10 21.16 6.82 3.32
CA PRO A 10 19.90 6.95 2.61
C PRO A 10 18.77 7.60 3.42
N THR A 11 19.01 7.99 4.69
CA THR A 11 17.93 8.43 5.60
C THR A 11 17.65 9.94 5.57
N VAL A 12 18.38 10.74 4.78
CA VAL A 12 18.32 12.23 4.86
C VAL A 12 17.57 12.90 3.70
N LEU A 13 17.07 12.15 2.71
CA LEU A 13 16.33 12.75 1.59
C LEU A 13 14.81 12.62 1.76
N CYS A 14 14.17 13.77 1.98
CA CYS A 14 12.75 14.10 1.89
C CYS A 14 11.81 13.02 1.29
N PRO A 15 10.68 12.66 1.96
CA PRO A 15 9.85 11.49 1.61
C PRO A 15 8.98 11.65 0.36
N LEU A 16 8.88 12.85 -0.24
CA LEU A 16 7.96 13.11 -1.35
C LEU A 16 8.49 12.76 -2.75
N PHE A 17 9.79 12.44 -2.88
CA PHE A 17 10.38 11.97 -4.15
C PHE A 17 10.81 10.49 -4.14
N GLY A 18 10.76 9.82 -2.97
CA GLY A 18 11.13 8.40 -2.82
C GLY A 18 10.03 7.40 -3.19
N THR A 19 8.76 7.83 -3.23
CA THR A 19 7.61 6.98 -3.52
C THR A 19 7.58 6.47 -4.97
N GLY A 20 8.12 7.23 -5.91
CA GLY A 20 8.22 6.82 -7.31
C GLY A 20 9.20 5.67 -7.56
N ILE A 21 10.27 5.58 -6.75
CA ILE A 21 11.26 4.51 -6.88
C ILE A 21 10.79 3.26 -6.11
N ALA A 22 10.28 3.41 -4.90
CA ALA A 22 9.77 2.28 -4.11
C ALA A 22 8.52 1.63 -4.73
N MET A 23 7.57 2.41 -5.25
CA MET A 23 6.38 1.87 -5.92
C MET A 23 6.68 1.25 -7.29
N ASN A 24 7.70 1.73 -7.99
CA ASN A 24 8.18 1.08 -9.21
C ASN A 24 8.79 -0.30 -8.89
N LEU A 25 9.56 -0.41 -7.80
CA LEU A 25 10.20 -1.68 -7.42
C LEU A 25 9.20 -2.77 -7.02
N THR A 26 8.07 -2.43 -6.36
CA THR A 26 7.02 -3.41 -6.03
C THR A 26 6.28 -3.89 -7.26
N PHE A 27 5.96 -2.97 -8.15
CA PHE A 27 5.32 -3.30 -9.41
C PHE A 27 6.23 -4.19 -10.26
N LEU A 28 7.53 -3.89 -10.31
CA LEU A 28 8.53 -4.70 -10.99
C LEU A 28 8.69 -6.09 -10.37
N SER A 29 8.64 -6.24 -9.04
CA SER A 29 8.75 -7.56 -8.41
C SER A 29 7.54 -8.46 -8.70
N VAL A 30 6.33 -7.90 -8.65
CA VAL A 30 5.11 -8.66 -8.99
C VAL A 30 5.11 -9.04 -10.48
N GLN A 31 5.52 -8.12 -11.35
CA GLN A 31 5.69 -8.42 -12.78
C GLN A 31 6.71 -9.52 -13.03
N LEU A 32 7.81 -9.55 -12.28
CA LEU A 32 8.85 -10.56 -12.41
C LEU A 32 8.33 -11.96 -12.02
N ILE A 33 7.57 -12.08 -10.93
CA ILE A 33 6.92 -13.36 -10.56
C ILE A 33 5.97 -13.84 -11.67
N GLN A 34 5.21 -12.93 -12.28
CA GLN A 34 4.30 -13.28 -13.37
C GLN A 34 5.03 -13.66 -14.67
N ALA A 35 6.14 -12.98 -14.97
CA ALA A 35 7.02 -13.34 -16.07
C ALA A 35 7.62 -14.74 -15.84
N ASP A 36 8.11 -15.02 -14.63
CA ASP A 36 8.67 -16.32 -14.24
C ASP A 36 7.62 -17.45 -14.35
N LEU A 37 6.38 -17.22 -13.91
CA LEU A 37 5.26 -18.17 -14.09
C LEU A 37 4.95 -18.42 -15.58
N THR A 38 5.01 -17.38 -16.41
CA THR A 38 4.75 -17.50 -17.85
C THR A 38 5.84 -18.31 -18.53
N LEU A 39 7.11 -18.04 -18.20
CA LEU A 39 8.26 -18.78 -18.73
C LEU A 39 8.24 -20.24 -18.28
N PHE A 40 7.92 -20.53 -17.02
CA PHE A 40 7.81 -21.90 -16.52
C PHE A 40 6.70 -22.69 -17.24
N ASN A 41 5.53 -22.09 -17.47
CA ASN A 41 4.46 -22.73 -18.23
C ASN A 41 4.86 -22.99 -19.70
N ALA A 42 5.54 -22.03 -20.33
CA ALA A 42 6.07 -22.21 -21.68
C ALA A 42 7.13 -23.33 -21.74
N TRP A 43 7.96 -23.45 -20.71
CA TRP A 43 8.93 -24.54 -20.57
C TRP A 43 8.23 -25.89 -20.38
N LEU A 44 7.18 -25.96 -19.55
CA LEU A 44 6.39 -27.18 -19.35
C LEU A 44 5.74 -27.66 -20.65
N ASP A 45 5.18 -26.75 -21.44
CA ASP A 45 4.61 -27.06 -22.76
C ASP A 45 5.68 -27.59 -23.73
N ALA A 46 6.84 -26.92 -23.80
CA ALA A 46 7.96 -27.35 -24.63
C ALA A 46 8.55 -28.70 -24.17
N SER A 47 8.62 -28.95 -22.86
CA SER A 47 9.09 -30.21 -22.28
C SER A 47 8.13 -31.36 -22.59
N GLN A 48 6.82 -31.14 -22.53
CA GLN A 48 5.82 -32.14 -22.90
C GLN A 48 5.81 -32.43 -24.41
N SER A 49 6.12 -31.42 -25.23
CA SER A 49 6.23 -31.54 -26.68
C SER A 49 7.55 -32.19 -27.14
N GLY A 50 8.51 -32.42 -26.23
CA GLY A 50 9.82 -33.01 -26.53
C GLY A 50 10.79 -32.07 -27.28
N ASP A 51 10.51 -30.77 -27.29
CA ASP A 51 11.33 -29.79 -27.99
C ASP A 51 12.50 -29.31 -27.11
N SER A 52 13.60 -30.05 -27.20
CA SER A 52 14.84 -29.77 -26.46
C SER A 52 15.48 -28.40 -26.79
N GLN A 53 15.24 -27.86 -27.99
CA GLN A 53 15.75 -26.53 -28.35
C GLN A 53 14.94 -25.42 -27.68
N ARG A 54 13.59 -25.52 -27.68
CA ARG A 54 12.73 -24.54 -27.02
C ARG A 54 12.90 -24.54 -25.51
N THR A 55 13.04 -25.72 -24.89
CA THR A 55 13.28 -25.82 -23.44
C THR A 55 14.59 -25.14 -23.03
N ALA A 56 15.71 -25.44 -23.70
CA ALA A 56 17.00 -24.79 -23.42
C ALA A 56 16.96 -23.27 -23.62
N TYR A 57 16.26 -22.79 -24.66
CA TYR A 57 16.09 -21.35 -24.88
C TYR A 57 15.29 -20.68 -23.75
N ILE A 58 14.21 -21.30 -23.29
CA ILE A 58 13.38 -20.76 -22.21
C ILE A 58 14.13 -20.78 -20.87
N GLU A 59 14.93 -21.80 -20.60
CA GLU A 59 15.78 -21.87 -19.39
C GLU A 59 16.76 -20.70 -19.30
N HIS A 60 17.30 -20.24 -20.44
CA HIS A 60 18.16 -19.05 -20.48
C HIS A 60 17.45 -17.73 -20.18
N LEU A 61 16.12 -17.69 -20.31
CA LEU A 61 15.32 -16.51 -20.00
C LEU A 61 14.92 -16.43 -18.52
N PHE A 62 15.12 -17.51 -17.75
CA PHE A 62 14.77 -17.53 -16.34
C PHE A 62 15.56 -16.48 -15.55
N SER A 63 14.87 -15.82 -14.62
CA SER A 63 15.51 -14.96 -13.64
C SER A 63 16.50 -15.79 -12.80
N ASP A 64 17.55 -15.16 -12.26
CA ASP A 64 18.54 -15.85 -11.41
C ASP A 64 17.88 -16.56 -10.22
N LYS A 65 16.80 -15.97 -9.70
CA LYS A 65 15.97 -16.52 -8.62
C LYS A 65 15.26 -17.80 -9.07
N LEU A 66 14.57 -17.75 -10.21
CA LEU A 66 13.87 -18.90 -10.76
C LEU A 66 14.83 -20.02 -11.13
N ARG A 67 15.99 -19.71 -11.72
CA ARG A 67 17.00 -20.69 -12.13
C ARG A 67 17.52 -21.52 -10.94
N THR A 68 17.85 -20.86 -9.83
CA THR A 68 18.32 -21.54 -8.60
C THR A 68 17.26 -22.50 -8.06
N ALA A 69 16.00 -22.04 -8.00
CA ALA A 69 14.87 -22.86 -7.56
C ALA A 69 14.54 -24.00 -8.55
N PHE A 70 14.69 -23.74 -9.84
CA PHE A 70 14.44 -24.70 -10.91
C PHE A 70 15.48 -25.82 -10.94
N GLU A 71 16.76 -25.52 -10.70
CA GLU A 71 17.82 -26.53 -10.54
C GLU A 71 17.55 -27.44 -9.33
N ALA A 72 17.16 -26.86 -8.19
CA ALA A 72 16.76 -27.60 -6.99
C ALA A 72 15.54 -28.50 -7.27
N TRP A 73 14.53 -27.97 -7.95
CA TRP A 73 13.34 -28.72 -8.35
C TRP A 73 13.66 -29.86 -9.32
N GLN A 74 14.53 -29.65 -10.32
CA GLN A 74 14.97 -30.71 -11.23
C GLN A 74 15.69 -31.84 -10.49
N ALA A 75 16.51 -31.53 -9.49
CA ALA A 75 17.17 -32.54 -8.66
C ALA A 75 16.15 -33.42 -7.90
N LEU A 76 15.09 -32.80 -7.35
CA LEU A 76 13.97 -33.54 -6.73
C LEU A 76 13.19 -34.37 -7.77
N ARG A 77 12.96 -33.83 -8.97
CA ARG A 77 12.24 -34.53 -10.04
C ARG A 77 12.98 -35.80 -10.50
N ASN A 78 14.31 -35.80 -10.46
CA ASN A 78 15.14 -36.96 -10.79
C ASN A 78 15.15 -38.03 -9.68
N THR A 79 14.67 -37.70 -8.47
CA THR A 79 14.53 -38.61 -7.32
C THR A 79 13.09 -38.63 -6.82
N PRO A 80 12.12 -39.05 -7.66
CA PRO A 80 10.71 -38.89 -7.34
C PRO A 80 10.31 -39.73 -6.11
N SER A 81 9.74 -39.06 -5.13
CA SER A 81 9.00 -39.63 -4.00
C SER A 81 7.54 -39.14 -4.03
N GLU A 82 6.62 -39.83 -3.34
CA GLU A 82 5.23 -39.36 -3.19
C GLU A 82 5.15 -37.93 -2.62
N ALA A 83 6.07 -37.57 -1.72
CA ALA A 83 6.14 -36.23 -1.13
C ALA A 83 6.57 -35.13 -2.11
N THR A 84 7.14 -35.51 -3.25
CA THR A 84 7.66 -34.57 -4.27
C THR A 84 6.78 -34.48 -5.52
N GLN A 85 5.72 -35.30 -5.60
CA GLN A 85 4.77 -35.23 -6.70
C GLN A 85 3.97 -33.93 -6.64
N GLY A 86 3.95 -33.20 -7.76
CA GLY A 86 3.19 -31.94 -7.88
C GLY A 86 3.92 -30.70 -7.37
N LEU A 87 5.12 -30.83 -6.81
CA LEU A 87 5.96 -29.65 -6.50
C LEU A 87 6.34 -28.92 -7.78
N THR A 88 6.44 -27.60 -7.68
CA THR A 88 6.93 -26.69 -8.70
C THR A 88 8.19 -25.98 -8.20
N PRO A 89 8.98 -25.34 -9.09
CA PRO A 89 10.11 -24.50 -8.67
C PRO A 89 9.71 -23.40 -7.67
N PHE A 90 8.47 -22.94 -7.71
CA PHE A 90 7.96 -21.91 -6.80
C PHE A 90 7.72 -22.41 -5.37
N ASP A 91 7.63 -23.74 -5.19
CA ASP A 91 7.49 -24.38 -3.87
C ASP A 91 8.83 -24.57 -3.16
N MET A 92 9.95 -24.26 -3.84
CA MET A 92 11.28 -24.41 -3.29
C MET A 92 11.56 -23.34 -2.22
N PRO A 93 12.19 -23.70 -1.09
CA PRO A 93 12.51 -22.76 -0.01
C PRO A 93 13.31 -21.54 -0.48
N GLU A 94 14.18 -21.72 -1.47
CA GLU A 94 15.04 -20.69 -2.03
C GLU A 94 14.24 -19.57 -2.71
N TYR A 95 13.14 -19.93 -3.39
CA TYR A 95 12.24 -18.97 -4.00
C TYR A 95 11.34 -18.29 -2.95
N GLN A 96 10.81 -19.06 -2.00
CA GLN A 96 9.91 -18.55 -0.96
C GLN A 96 10.60 -17.61 0.04
N ALA A 97 11.82 -17.93 0.48
CA ALA A 97 12.55 -17.10 1.45
C ALA A 97 12.75 -15.67 0.91
N THR A 98 13.17 -15.56 -0.35
CA THR A 98 13.40 -14.28 -1.01
C THR A 98 12.09 -13.51 -1.25
N ALA A 99 11.02 -14.21 -1.61
CA ALA A 99 9.70 -13.60 -1.81
C ALA A 99 9.11 -13.09 -0.49
N ASN A 100 9.23 -13.86 0.59
CA ASN A 100 8.66 -13.54 1.90
C ASN A 100 9.34 -12.32 2.54
N GLU A 101 10.67 -12.21 2.46
CA GLU A 101 11.39 -11.03 2.96
C GLU A 101 10.96 -9.75 2.23
N THR A 102 10.76 -9.84 0.91
CA THR A 102 10.27 -8.72 0.11
C THR A 102 8.83 -8.36 0.48
N ILE A 103 7.96 -9.35 0.68
CA ILE A 103 6.55 -9.10 1.04
C ILE A 103 6.44 -8.49 2.44
N GLU A 104 7.19 -8.99 3.42
CA GLU A 104 7.12 -8.52 4.81
C GLU A 104 7.60 -7.06 4.92
N THR A 105 8.71 -6.73 4.29
CA THR A 105 9.22 -5.35 4.25
C THR A 105 8.23 -4.39 3.58
N LEU A 106 7.50 -4.86 2.57
CA LEU A 106 6.48 -4.07 1.88
C LEU A 106 5.19 -3.92 2.69
N ASN A 107 4.76 -4.94 3.42
CA ASN A 107 3.62 -4.84 4.33
C ASN A 107 3.89 -3.82 5.44
N GLN A 108 5.10 -3.81 6.00
CA GLN A 108 5.50 -2.82 7.01
C GLN A 108 5.48 -1.38 6.47
N GLN A 109 5.92 -1.19 5.22
CA GLN A 109 5.82 0.12 4.57
C GLN A 109 4.36 0.51 4.32
N ALA A 110 3.54 -0.39 3.78
CA ALA A 110 2.13 -0.16 3.53
C ALA A 110 1.37 0.19 4.81
N GLU A 111 1.63 -0.51 5.91
CA GLU A 111 1.04 -0.24 7.22
C GLU A 111 1.42 1.15 7.75
N THR A 112 2.68 1.55 7.57
CA THR A 112 3.16 2.88 7.93
C THR A 112 2.40 3.97 7.15
N TYR A 113 2.26 3.79 5.84
CA TYR A 113 1.51 4.73 5.00
C TYR A 113 0.02 4.73 5.33
N PHE A 114 -0.58 3.56 5.55
CA PHE A 114 -1.99 3.45 5.91
C PHE A 114 -2.29 4.13 7.25
N THR A 115 -1.43 3.94 8.25
CA THR A 115 -1.53 4.62 9.54
C THR A 115 -1.41 6.14 9.38
N SER A 116 -0.47 6.62 8.56
CA SER A 116 -0.33 8.05 8.27
C SER A 116 -1.54 8.64 7.54
N ALA A 117 -2.13 7.88 6.60
CA ALA A 117 -3.32 8.27 5.86
C ALA A 117 -4.55 8.31 6.77
N LEU A 118 -4.67 7.37 7.72
CA LEU A 118 -5.74 7.34 8.70
C LEU A 118 -5.67 8.58 9.63
N ALA A 119 -4.46 8.95 10.07
CA ALA A 119 -4.23 10.17 10.85
C ALA A 119 -4.61 11.43 10.06
N ALA A 120 -4.28 11.50 8.76
CA ALA A 120 -4.67 12.60 7.89
C ALA A 120 -6.20 12.65 7.64
N ASN A 121 -6.87 11.50 7.57
CA ASN A 121 -8.32 11.42 7.34
C ASN A 121 -9.13 11.93 8.53
N GLN A 122 -8.64 11.75 9.76
CA GLN A 122 -9.30 12.30 10.96
C GLN A 122 -9.46 13.83 10.88
N THR A 123 -8.51 14.51 10.24
CA THR A 123 -8.60 15.96 10.00
C THR A 123 -9.76 16.32 9.06
N SER A 124 -10.02 15.51 8.03
CA SER A 124 -11.10 15.74 7.06
C SER A 124 -12.49 15.59 7.70
N ASP A 125 -12.70 14.52 8.47
CA ASP A 125 -13.97 14.26 9.16
C ASP A 125 -14.34 15.41 10.12
N ASN A 126 -13.33 16.01 10.76
CA ASN A 126 -13.51 17.16 11.64
C ASN A 126 -13.95 18.43 10.89
N TYR A 127 -13.44 18.68 9.68
CA TYR A 127 -13.88 19.80 8.85
C TYR A 127 -15.31 19.61 8.31
N VAL A 128 -15.69 18.37 7.99
CA VAL A 128 -17.07 18.03 7.58
C VAL A 128 -18.04 18.31 8.73
N LEU A 129 -17.72 17.84 9.94
CA LEU A 129 -18.53 18.08 11.13
C LEU A 129 -18.68 19.58 11.42
N ASN A 130 -17.60 20.35 11.37
CA ASN A 130 -17.64 21.80 11.59
C ASN A 130 -18.50 22.53 10.54
N THR A 131 -18.43 22.10 9.27
CA THR A 131 -19.26 22.68 8.20
C THR A 131 -20.74 22.39 8.43
N LEU A 132 -21.09 21.19 8.87
CA LEU A 132 -22.47 20.82 9.20
C LEU A 132 -22.99 21.60 10.41
N LEU A 133 -22.19 21.79 11.46
CA LEU A 133 -22.57 22.61 12.62
C LEU A 133 -22.81 24.07 12.23
N LEU A 134 -21.95 24.65 11.38
CA LEU A 134 -22.13 26.01 10.88
C LEU A 134 -23.39 26.14 10.02
N ALA A 135 -23.64 25.17 9.12
CA ALA A 135 -24.83 25.13 8.29
C ALA A 135 -26.12 25.05 9.14
N LEU A 136 -26.13 24.21 10.18
CA LEU A 136 -27.22 24.13 11.15
C LEU A 136 -27.40 25.47 11.89
N ALA A 137 -26.32 26.10 12.36
CA ALA A 137 -26.38 27.39 13.05
C ALA A 137 -26.98 28.51 12.18
N LEU A 138 -26.57 28.59 10.89
CA LEU A 138 -27.14 29.54 9.92
C LEU A 138 -28.61 29.23 9.62
N PHE A 139 -28.97 27.95 9.50
CA PHE A 139 -30.35 27.53 9.28
C PHE A 139 -31.26 27.90 10.45
N LEU A 140 -30.86 27.61 11.70
CA LEU A 140 -31.61 28.02 12.89
C LEU A 140 -31.75 29.54 12.99
N THR A 141 -30.72 30.28 12.58
CA THR A 141 -30.75 31.75 12.54
C THR A 141 -31.83 32.25 11.58
N GLY A 142 -31.90 31.71 10.36
CA GLY A 142 -32.91 32.07 9.36
C GLY A 142 -34.33 31.69 9.76
N VAL A 143 -34.52 30.53 10.42
CA VAL A 143 -35.83 30.08 10.93
C VAL A 143 -36.34 30.97 12.08
N SER A 144 -35.45 31.61 12.85
CA SER A 144 -35.80 32.41 14.02
C SER A 144 -36.64 33.66 13.70
N ASP A 145 -36.49 34.21 12.49
CA ASP A 145 -37.16 35.46 12.09
C ASP A 145 -38.66 35.28 11.81
N GLY A 146 -39.12 34.04 11.58
CA GLY A 146 -40.53 33.72 11.32
C GLY A 146 -41.44 33.75 12.56
N PHE A 147 -40.91 33.78 13.78
CA PHE A 147 -41.71 33.70 15.00
C PHE A 147 -41.82 35.05 15.73
N GLY A 148 -43.06 35.49 15.99
CA GLY A 148 -43.38 36.80 16.57
C GLY A 148 -43.20 36.96 18.09
N ARG A 149 -42.86 35.91 18.86
CA ARG A 149 -42.65 36.00 20.31
C ARG A 149 -41.18 36.24 20.67
N ILE A 150 -40.91 37.32 21.39
CA ILE A 150 -39.56 37.78 21.80
C ILE A 150 -38.75 36.68 22.54
N GLY A 151 -39.41 35.85 23.36
CA GLY A 151 -38.75 34.80 24.13
C GLY A 151 -38.15 33.68 23.27
N PHE A 152 -38.82 33.31 22.17
CA PHE A 152 -38.35 32.27 21.27
C PHE A 152 -37.15 32.74 20.43
N ARG A 153 -37.12 34.03 20.09
CA ARG A 153 -35.99 34.67 19.41
C ARG A 153 -34.73 34.69 20.27
N ILE A 154 -34.86 34.95 21.57
CA ILE A 154 -33.72 34.94 22.50
C ILE A 154 -33.21 33.51 22.72
N ALA A 155 -34.10 32.53 22.85
CA ALA A 155 -33.73 31.12 23.02
C ALA A 155 -32.92 30.59 21.81
N ILE A 156 -33.38 30.84 20.57
CA ILE A 156 -32.64 30.44 19.37
C ILE A 156 -31.29 31.16 19.28
N ARG A 157 -31.21 32.46 19.58
CA ARG A 157 -29.93 33.18 19.57
C ARG A 157 -28.91 32.59 20.55
N LEU A 158 -29.34 32.21 21.75
CA LEU A 158 -28.46 31.57 22.73
C LEU A 158 -27.99 30.20 22.24
N VAL A 159 -28.87 29.40 21.65
CA VAL A 159 -28.51 28.09 21.06
C VAL A 159 -27.50 28.27 19.91
N THR A 160 -27.72 29.23 19.01
CA THR A 160 -26.77 29.55 17.93
C THR A 160 -25.41 29.97 18.48
N ILE A 161 -25.36 30.82 19.50
CA ILE A 161 -24.10 31.25 20.13
C ILE A 161 -23.38 30.06 20.76
N VAL A 162 -24.10 29.15 21.43
CA VAL A 162 -23.51 27.94 22.02
C VAL A 162 -22.93 27.03 20.95
N ILE A 163 -23.65 26.78 19.86
CA ILE A 163 -23.16 25.97 18.73
C ILE A 163 -21.92 26.61 18.10
N LEU A 164 -21.92 27.95 17.92
CA LEU A 164 -20.81 28.69 17.35
C LEU A 164 -19.56 28.67 18.26
N LEU A 165 -19.75 28.77 19.57
CA LEU A 165 -18.68 28.61 20.54
C LEU A 165 -18.11 27.18 20.55
N ILE A 166 -18.95 26.16 20.43
CA ILE A 166 -18.50 24.76 20.31
C ILE A 166 -17.67 24.58 19.04
N ALA A 167 -18.14 25.08 17.89
CA ALA A 167 -17.41 25.03 16.63
C ALA A 167 -16.08 25.81 16.67
N LEU A 168 -16.03 26.93 17.41
CA LEU A 168 -14.80 27.71 17.57
C LEU A 168 -13.80 26.99 18.49
N VAL A 169 -14.27 26.35 19.55
CA VAL A 169 -13.44 25.55 20.47
C VAL A 169 -12.90 24.30 19.78
N THR A 170 -13.69 23.63 18.94
CA THR A 170 -13.21 22.49 18.14
C THR A 170 -12.13 22.95 17.17
N ILE A 171 -12.32 24.06 16.45
CA ILE A 171 -11.31 24.62 15.53
C ILE A 171 -9.98 24.94 16.25
N ILE A 172 -10.04 25.54 17.45
CA ILE A 172 -8.83 25.95 18.20
C ILE A 172 -8.14 24.76 18.88
N SER A 173 -8.90 23.73 19.29
CA SER A 173 -8.34 22.56 19.97
C SER A 173 -7.60 21.60 19.04
N TYR A 174 -7.84 21.68 17.72
CA TYR A 174 -7.08 20.89 16.75
C TYR A 174 -5.78 21.61 16.40
N PRO A 175 -4.60 21.07 16.81
CA PRO A 175 -3.34 21.63 16.38
C PRO A 175 -3.22 21.44 14.87
N THR A 176 -3.10 22.55 14.14
CA THR A 176 -2.73 22.54 12.72
C THR A 176 -1.23 22.27 12.62
N LEU A 177 -0.77 21.04 12.85
CA LEU A 177 0.58 20.58 12.50
C LEU A 177 0.58 19.06 12.28
#